data_AF-A0A8K1FI23-F1
#
_entry.id   AF-A0A8K1FI23-F1
#
_cell.length_a   1.000
_cell.length_b   1.000
_cell.length_c   1.000
_cell.angle_alpha   90.00
_cell.angle_beta   90.00
_cell.angle_gamma   90.00
#
_symmetry.space_group_name_H-M   'P 1'
#
loop_
_entity.id
_entity.type
_entity.pdbx_description
1 polymer ?
#
loop_
_entity_poly.entity_id
_entity_poly.type
_entity_poly.pdbx_seq_one_letter_code
_entity_poly.pdbx_strand_id
1 'polypeptide(L)'
;MSFYLISEGLTCLGMFNGAYESLKALSRAEKGIEVSTLTQILEFWIALGALTIFEEYAEFFVSWIPFYYFFKCMLLGLLLVPSTKISHVLYHGFIEPTMDKIQEQVHARVLPVVESLVVQHGHWFHERLLSRSLTLLDDQALNEYEQELQTKLQDVRNEVRERRQRPGKEHSEAK
;
A
#
# COMPACT_ATOMS: atom_id res chain seq x y z
N MET A 1 -18.05 -4.26 33.92
CA MET A 1 -17.39 -2.95 33.79
C MET A 1 -15.87 -3.05 34.03
N SER A 2 -15.40 -3.60 35.16
CA SER A 2 -13.95 -3.69 35.44
C SER A 2 -13.15 -4.51 34.41
N PHE A 3 -13.66 -5.65 33.95
CA PHE A 3 -12.96 -6.49 32.95
C PHE A 3 -12.92 -5.88 31.54
N TYR A 4 -13.92 -5.08 31.18
CA TYR A 4 -13.95 -4.35 29.90
C TYR A 4 -12.87 -3.26 29.86
N LEU A 5 -12.73 -2.51 30.96
CA LEU A 5 -11.69 -1.48 31.09
C LEU A 5 -10.27 -2.10 31.06
N ILE A 6 -10.12 -3.31 31.60
CA ILE A 6 -8.85 -4.05 31.54
C ILE A 6 -8.52 -4.46 30.11
N SER A 7 -9.49 -4.95 29.33
CA SER A 7 -9.24 -5.32 27.92
C SER A 7 -8.89 -4.10 27.07
N GLU A 8 -9.61 -2.99 27.20
CA GLU A 8 -9.28 -1.77 26.45
C GLU A 8 -7.92 -1.20 26.87
N GLY A 9 -7.58 -1.25 28.16
CA GLY A 9 -6.26 -0.88 28.65
C GLY A 9 -5.15 -1.71 28.01
N LEU A 10 -5.38 -3.03 27.82
CA LEU A 10 -4.42 -3.91 27.17
C LEU A 10 -4.22 -3.55 25.68
N THR A 11 -5.30 -3.24 24.97
CA THR A 11 -5.22 -2.81 23.56
C THR A 11 -4.47 -1.49 23.41
N CYS A 12 -4.72 -0.52 24.29
CA CYS A 12 -3.98 0.74 24.34
C CYS A 12 -2.48 0.51 24.58
N LEU A 13 -2.12 -0.39 25.49
CA LEU A 13 -0.73 -0.77 25.73
C LEU A 13 -0.10 -1.47 24.52
N GLY A 14 -0.83 -2.35 23.84
CA GLY A 14 -0.40 -2.99 22.61
C GLY A 14 -0.13 -1.97 21.49
N MET A 15 -1.04 -1.01 21.30
CA MET A 15 -0.86 0.10 20.35
C MET A 15 0.35 0.97 20.70
N PHE A 16 0.53 1.30 21.98
CA PHE A 16 1.67 2.12 22.40
C PHE A 16 3.00 1.39 22.21
N ASN A 17 3.05 0.09 22.53
CA ASN A 17 4.22 -0.75 22.32
C ASN A 17 4.56 -0.86 20.82
N GLY A 18 3.56 -1.10 19.97
CA GLY A 18 3.73 -1.12 18.51
C GLY A 18 4.22 0.22 17.97
N ALA A 19 3.65 1.34 18.45
CA ALA A 19 4.06 2.68 18.05
C ALA A 19 5.49 3.00 18.50
N TYR A 20 5.87 2.59 19.71
CA TYR A 20 7.23 2.76 20.22
C TYR A 20 8.26 1.99 19.38
N GLU A 21 8.00 0.73 19.06
CA GLU A 21 8.89 -0.06 18.21
C GLU A 21 8.94 0.47 16.76
N SER A 22 7.82 0.96 16.21
CA SER A 22 7.80 1.66 14.90
C SER A 22 8.65 2.93 14.91
N LEU A 23 8.59 3.75 15.97
CA LEU A 23 9.40 4.98 16.09
C LEU A 23 10.89 4.66 16.27
N LYS A 24 11.19 3.62 17.06
CA LYS A 24 12.54 3.11 17.25
C LYS A 24 13.12 2.51 15.97
N ALA A 25 12.28 1.88 15.15
CA ALA A 25 12.65 1.49 13.79
C ALA A 25 12.88 2.74 12.92
N LEU A 26 11.96 3.70 12.89
CA LEU A 26 12.15 4.89 12.03
C LEU A 26 13.44 5.67 12.35
N SER A 27 13.77 5.84 13.64
CA SER A 27 15.01 6.48 14.08
C SER A 27 16.29 5.70 13.75
N ARG A 28 16.19 4.40 13.51
CA ARG A 28 17.31 3.55 13.09
C ARG A 28 17.34 3.36 11.57
N ALA A 29 16.27 3.69 10.84
CA ALA A 29 16.17 3.51 9.39
C ALA A 29 17.27 4.26 8.62
N GLU A 30 17.65 5.45 9.10
CA GLU A 30 18.74 6.25 8.54
C GLU A 30 20.12 5.57 8.66
N LYS A 31 20.26 4.59 9.57
CA LYS A 31 21.49 3.83 9.81
C LYS A 31 21.54 2.48 9.08
N GLY A 32 20.55 2.19 8.23
CA GLY A 32 20.42 0.91 7.53
C GLY A 32 19.76 -0.16 8.38
N ILE A 33 18.43 -0.21 8.36
CA ILE A 33 17.64 -1.24 9.03
C ILE A 33 17.57 -2.51 8.19
N GLU A 34 17.65 -3.64 8.88
CA GLU A 34 17.37 -4.94 8.31
C GLU A 34 15.87 -5.10 8.01
N VAL A 35 15.54 -5.50 6.77
CA VAL A 35 14.16 -5.68 6.29
C VAL A 35 13.36 -6.62 7.20
N SER A 36 14.01 -7.63 7.79
CA SER A 36 13.41 -8.58 8.74
C SER A 36 12.78 -7.90 9.97
N THR A 37 13.37 -6.82 10.47
CA THR A 37 12.85 -6.07 11.63
C THR A 37 11.57 -5.30 11.26
N LEU A 38 11.52 -4.73 10.05
CA LEU A 38 10.31 -4.06 9.55
C LEU A 38 9.17 -5.05 9.35
N THR A 39 9.48 -6.24 8.82
CA THR A 39 8.51 -7.31 8.65
C THR A 39 7.90 -7.72 9.99
N GLN A 40 8.70 -7.89 11.05
CA GLN A 40 8.19 -8.26 12.38
C GLN A 40 7.24 -7.20 12.97
N ILE A 41 7.56 -5.91 12.80
CA ILE A 41 6.69 -4.82 13.24
C ILE A 41 5.37 -4.86 12.48
N LEU A 42 5.41 -5.09 11.16
CA LEU A 42 4.21 -5.15 10.33
C LEU A 42 3.36 -6.39 10.64
N GLU A 43 3.98 -7.55 10.85
CA GLU A 43 3.30 -8.77 11.30
C GLU A 43 2.57 -8.54 12.63
N PHE A 44 3.21 -7.84 13.57
CA PHE A 44 2.58 -7.44 14.82
C PHE A 44 1.34 -6.56 14.60
N TRP A 45 1.42 -5.55 13.73
CA TRP A 45 0.27 -4.68 13.41
C TRP A 45 -0.89 -5.45 12.76
N ILE A 46 -0.58 -6.39 11.86
CA ILE A 46 -1.61 -7.21 11.21
C ILE A 46 -2.28 -8.13 12.25
N ALA A 47 -1.50 -8.80 13.10
CA ALA A 47 -2.04 -9.64 14.16
C ALA A 47 -2.90 -8.84 15.15
N LEU A 48 -2.44 -7.65 15.55
CA LEU A 48 -3.18 -6.74 16.43
C LEU A 48 -4.51 -6.32 15.79
N GLY A 49 -4.51 -5.92 14.51
CA GLY A 49 -5.73 -5.52 13.80
C GLY A 49 -6.73 -6.67 13.65
N ALA A 50 -6.26 -7.87 13.28
CA ALA A 50 -7.10 -9.06 13.20
C ALA A 50 -7.72 -9.41 14.56
N LEU A 51 -6.96 -9.24 15.66
CA LEU A 51 -7.45 -9.42 17.01
C LEU A 51 -8.55 -8.41 17.36
N THR A 52 -8.33 -7.12 17.08
CA THR A 52 -9.31 -6.06 17.35
C THR A 52 -10.64 -6.33 16.64
N ILE A 53 -10.56 -6.75 15.37
CA ILE A 53 -11.75 -7.12 14.59
C ILE A 53 -12.43 -8.34 15.22
N PHE A 54 -11.66 -9.39 15.55
CA PHE A 54 -12.20 -10.59 16.18
C PHE A 54 -12.86 -10.28 17.54
N GLU A 55 -12.26 -9.40 18.35
CA GLU A 55 -12.81 -8.98 19.63
C GLU A 55 -14.17 -8.30 19.49
N GLU A 56 -14.31 -7.41 18.50
CA GLU A 56 -15.56 -6.72 18.22
C GLU A 56 -16.68 -7.71 17.86
N TYR A 57 -16.37 -8.68 17.00
CA TYR A 57 -17.31 -9.75 16.66
C TYR A 57 -17.60 -10.68 17.85
N ALA A 58 -16.58 -11.12 18.57
CA ALA A 58 -16.73 -12.06 19.69
C ALA A 58 -17.50 -11.42 20.85
N GLU A 59 -17.39 -10.11 21.06
CA GLU A 59 -18.18 -9.38 22.03
C GLU A 59 -19.68 -9.36 21.65
N PHE A 60 -19.97 -9.20 20.36
CA PHE A 60 -21.34 -9.31 19.86
C PHE A 60 -21.94 -10.71 20.02
N PHE A 61 -21.16 -11.78 19.75
CA PHE A 61 -21.68 -13.16 19.74
C PHE A 61 -21.62 -13.88 21.10
N VAL A 62 -20.61 -13.59 21.94
CA VAL A 62 -20.20 -14.45 23.07
C VAL A 62 -20.33 -13.75 24.42
N SER A 63 -20.76 -12.49 24.46
CA SER A 63 -20.93 -11.70 25.71
C SER A 63 -21.91 -12.30 26.73
N TRP A 64 -22.78 -13.22 26.31
CA TRP A 64 -23.72 -13.93 27.18
C TRP A 64 -23.10 -15.13 27.92
N ILE A 65 -21.90 -15.59 27.54
CA ILE A 65 -21.24 -16.74 28.15
C ILE A 65 -20.39 -16.29 29.37
N PRO A 66 -20.65 -16.82 30.58
CA PRO A 66 -19.78 -16.59 31.73
C PRO A 66 -18.42 -17.27 31.47
N PHE A 67 -17.30 -16.58 31.73
CA PHE A 67 -15.89 -16.92 31.38
C PHE A 67 -15.31 -16.35 30.08
N TYR A 68 -16.10 -15.71 29.21
CA TYR A 68 -15.58 -15.09 27.97
C TYR A 68 -14.42 -14.11 28.21
N TYR A 69 -14.56 -13.21 29.18
CA TYR A 69 -13.56 -12.16 29.47
C TYR A 69 -12.21 -12.72 29.95
N PHE A 70 -12.19 -13.89 30.59
CA PHE A 70 -10.93 -14.50 31.03
C PHE A 70 -10.14 -15.04 29.83
N PHE A 71 -10.83 -15.69 28.90
CA PHE A 71 -10.23 -16.15 27.65
C PHE A 71 -9.82 -14.97 26.76
N LYS A 72 -10.66 -13.91 26.70
CA LYS A 72 -10.33 -12.64 26.02
C LYS A 72 -8.99 -12.10 26.55
N CYS A 73 -8.87 -11.85 27.85
CA CYS A 73 -7.63 -11.34 28.44
C CYS A 73 -6.42 -12.26 28.24
N MET A 74 -6.60 -13.58 28.29
CA MET A 74 -5.52 -14.54 28.04
C MET A 74 -5.02 -14.46 26.59
N LEU A 75 -5.95 -14.35 25.63
CA LEU A 75 -5.66 -14.27 24.21
C LEU A 75 -4.96 -12.95 23.84
N LEU A 76 -5.44 -11.82 24.38
CA LEU A 76 -4.76 -10.53 24.23
C LEU A 76 -3.38 -10.54 24.91
N GLY A 77 -3.28 -11.09 26.12
CA GLY A 77 -2.02 -11.16 26.86
C GLY A 77 -0.96 -12.00 26.14
N LEU A 78 -1.37 -13.10 25.51
CA LEU A 78 -0.47 -13.94 24.72
C LEU A 78 0.04 -13.21 23.47
N LEU A 79 -0.80 -12.37 22.85
CA LEU A 79 -0.44 -11.55 21.68
C LEU A 79 0.39 -10.32 22.04
N LEU A 80 0.18 -9.75 23.23
CA LEU A 80 0.97 -8.61 23.73
C LEU A 80 2.42 -8.98 24.02
N VAL A 81 2.73 -10.27 24.22
CA VAL A 81 4.11 -10.75 24.35
C VAL A 81 4.77 -10.65 22.97
N PRO A 82 5.64 -9.65 22.75
CA PRO A 82 6.14 -9.26 21.42
C PRO A 82 7.19 -10.25 20.87
N SER A 83 7.23 -11.48 21.38
CA SER A 83 8.25 -12.49 21.08
C SER A 83 7.68 -13.85 20.72
N THR A 84 6.37 -13.98 20.56
CA THR A 84 5.79 -15.28 20.20
C THR A 84 5.79 -15.47 18.68
N LYS A 85 6.34 -16.61 18.25
CA LYS A 85 6.38 -17.15 16.88
C LYS A 85 5.00 -17.26 16.19
N ILE A 86 3.93 -16.84 16.87
CA ILE A 86 2.54 -16.93 16.45
C ILE A 86 2.27 -15.96 15.30
N SER A 87 2.74 -14.71 15.38
CA SER A 87 2.55 -13.72 14.30
C SER A 87 3.21 -14.19 12.99
N HIS A 88 4.43 -14.72 13.09
CA HIS A 88 5.16 -15.28 11.95
C HIS A 88 4.46 -16.50 11.34
N VAL A 89 3.92 -17.40 12.17
CA VAL A 89 3.15 -18.58 11.69
C VAL A 89 1.81 -18.17 11.07
N LEU A 90 1.13 -17.17 11.64
CA LEU A 90 -0.12 -16.62 11.08
C LEU A 90 0.14 -15.95 9.72
N TYR A 91 1.24 -15.22 9.61
CA TYR A 91 1.63 -14.51 8.41
C TYR A 91 1.92 -15.46 7.25
N HIS A 92 2.81 -16.43 7.46
CA HIS A 92 3.15 -17.43 6.44
C HIS A 92 1.97 -18.37 6.11
N GLY A 93 1.08 -18.63 7.07
CA GLY A 93 -0.04 -19.56 6.88
C GLY A 93 -1.23 -18.97 6.14
N PHE A 94 -1.65 -17.75 6.51
CA PHE A 94 -2.91 -17.16 6.02
C PHE A 94 -2.71 -15.91 5.17
N ILE A 95 -1.73 -15.08 5.49
CA ILE A 95 -1.62 -13.74 4.91
C ILE A 95 -0.86 -13.78 3.58
N GLU A 96 0.25 -14.51 3.52
CA GLU A 96 1.03 -14.73 2.29
C GLU A 96 0.18 -15.25 1.12
N PRO A 97 -0.58 -16.36 1.23
CA PRO A 97 -1.40 -16.85 0.12
C PRO A 97 -2.60 -15.97 -0.22
N THR A 98 -3.00 -15.05 0.68
CA THR A 98 -4.08 -14.10 0.44
C THR A 98 -3.57 -12.86 -0.29
N MET A 99 -2.34 -12.41 0.01
CA MET A 99 -1.72 -11.27 -0.63
C MET A 99 -1.47 -11.52 -2.12
N ASP A 100 -0.96 -12.70 -2.48
CA ASP A 100 -0.73 -13.06 -3.89
C ASP A 100 -2.03 -13.02 -4.71
N LYS A 101 -3.12 -13.54 -4.14
CA LYS A 101 -4.45 -13.52 -4.77
C LYS A 101 -4.99 -12.09 -4.93
N ILE A 102 -4.78 -11.24 -3.92
CA ILE A 102 -5.22 -9.84 -3.98
C ILE A 102 -4.40 -9.09 -5.05
N GLN A 103 -3.08 -9.30 -5.09
CA GLN A 103 -2.21 -8.66 -6.07
C GLN A 103 -2.60 -9.06 -7.50
N GLU A 104 -2.87 -10.35 -7.73
CA GLU A 104 -3.35 -10.85 -9.02
C GLU A 104 -4.70 -10.23 -9.40
N GLN A 105 -5.63 -10.08 -8.45
CA GLN A 105 -6.93 -9.44 -8.69
C GLN A 105 -6.80 -7.94 -8.99
N VAL A 106 -5.93 -7.22 -8.27
CA VAL A 106 -5.66 -5.80 -8.53
C VAL A 106 -5.07 -5.63 -9.92
N HIS A 107 -4.13 -6.50 -10.31
CA HIS A 107 -3.52 -6.44 -11.63
C HIS A 107 -4.52 -6.78 -12.75
N ALA A 108 -5.35 -7.79 -12.55
CA ALA A 108 -6.32 -8.22 -13.55
C ALA A 108 -7.50 -7.25 -13.70
N ARG A 109 -7.92 -6.56 -12.63
CA ARG A 109 -9.16 -5.76 -12.63
C ARG A 109 -8.94 -4.25 -12.54
N VAL A 110 -8.00 -3.79 -11.72
CA VAL A 110 -7.82 -2.36 -11.44
C VAL A 110 -6.90 -1.72 -12.49
N LEU A 111 -5.78 -2.37 -12.82
CA LEU A 111 -4.83 -1.83 -13.80
C LEU A 111 -5.45 -1.49 -15.17
N PRO A 112 -6.21 -2.37 -15.84
CA PRO A 112 -6.77 -2.03 -17.16
C PRO A 112 -7.80 -0.91 -17.08
N VAL A 113 -8.54 -0.81 -15.98
CA VAL A 113 -9.48 0.29 -15.76
C VAL A 113 -8.72 1.60 -15.57
N VAL A 114 -7.69 1.63 -14.72
CA VAL A 114 -6.85 2.82 -14.53
C VAL A 114 -6.17 3.22 -15.81
N GLU A 115 -5.61 2.27 -16.56
CA GLU A 115 -4.97 2.53 -17.85
C GLU A 115 -5.97 3.11 -18.86
N SER A 116 -7.16 2.53 -18.97
CA SER A 116 -8.21 3.07 -19.85
C SER A 116 -8.67 4.47 -19.41
N LEU A 117 -8.75 4.73 -18.10
CA LEU A 117 -9.10 6.03 -17.54
C LEU A 117 -8.01 7.07 -17.81
N VAL A 118 -6.74 6.67 -17.67
CA VAL A 118 -5.55 7.48 -17.96
C VAL A 118 -5.45 7.79 -19.45
N VAL A 119 -5.75 6.84 -20.34
CA VAL A 119 -5.74 7.10 -21.79
C VAL A 119 -6.92 8.00 -22.19
N GLN A 120 -8.11 7.79 -21.60
CA GLN A 120 -9.31 8.56 -21.94
C GLN A 120 -9.31 9.98 -21.37
N HIS A 121 -8.83 10.19 -20.14
CA HIS A 121 -8.81 11.49 -19.47
C HIS A 121 -7.43 12.13 -19.37
N GLY A 122 -6.36 11.42 -19.75
CA GLY A 122 -4.98 11.91 -19.63
C GLY A 122 -4.69 13.12 -20.52
N HIS A 123 -5.35 13.23 -21.67
CA HIS A 123 -5.24 14.43 -22.52
C HIS A 123 -5.81 15.67 -21.83
N TRP A 124 -6.98 15.56 -21.21
CA TRP A 124 -7.59 16.65 -20.44
C TRP A 124 -6.78 16.98 -19.18
N PHE A 125 -6.26 15.96 -18.47
CA PHE A 125 -5.49 16.14 -17.24
C PHE A 125 -4.13 16.79 -17.49
N HIS A 126 -3.41 16.39 -18.54
CA HIS A 126 -2.16 17.05 -18.92
C HIS A 126 -2.39 18.51 -19.28
N GLU A 127 -3.39 18.81 -20.11
CA GLU A 127 -3.69 20.19 -20.50
C GLU A 127 -4.08 21.06 -19.29
N ARG A 128 -4.81 20.48 -18.34
CA ARG A 128 -5.21 21.16 -17.10
C ARG A 128 -4.03 21.37 -16.14
N LEU A 129 -3.18 20.37 -15.93
CA LEU A 129 -2.00 20.49 -15.06
C LEU A 129 -0.98 21.47 -15.64
N LEU A 130 -0.72 21.41 -16.94
CA LEU A 130 0.18 22.32 -17.64
C LEU A 130 -0.28 23.76 -17.48
N SER A 131 -1.58 24.05 -17.61
CA SER A 131 -2.09 25.40 -17.41
C SER A 131 -1.86 25.95 -15.98
N ARG A 132 -1.90 25.08 -14.97
CA ARG A 132 -1.65 25.44 -13.56
C ARG A 132 -0.16 25.59 -13.28
N SER A 133 0.68 24.73 -13.83
CA SER A 133 2.12 24.84 -13.67
C SER A 133 2.64 26.07 -14.41
N LEU A 134 2.20 26.36 -15.63
CA LEU A 134 2.65 27.51 -16.43
C LEU A 134 2.46 28.85 -15.71
N THR A 135 1.43 28.98 -14.86
CA THR A 135 1.21 30.20 -14.05
C THR A 135 2.14 30.34 -12.84
N LEU A 136 2.83 29.28 -12.43
CA LEU A 136 3.71 29.24 -11.26
C LEU A 136 5.20 29.27 -11.63
N LEU A 137 5.53 29.24 -12.92
CA LEU A 137 6.88 29.11 -13.45
C LEU A 137 7.44 30.49 -13.81
N ASP A 138 8.70 30.75 -13.45
CA ASP A 138 9.44 31.95 -13.82
C ASP A 138 9.71 31.99 -15.34
N ASP A 139 9.81 33.18 -15.93
CA ASP A 139 9.95 33.37 -17.40
C ASP A 139 11.15 32.59 -18.00
N GLN A 140 12.21 32.36 -17.21
CA GLN A 140 13.37 31.60 -17.64
C GLN A 140 13.08 30.08 -17.74
N ALA A 141 12.38 29.52 -16.75
CA ALA A 141 11.98 28.11 -16.76
C ALA A 141 10.90 27.82 -17.83
N LEU A 142 10.10 28.83 -18.16
CA LEU A 142 9.11 28.76 -19.25
C LEU A 142 9.77 28.59 -20.61
N ASN A 143 10.84 29.36 -20.90
CA ASN A 143 11.59 29.25 -22.15
C ASN A 143 12.34 27.91 -22.29
N GLU A 144 12.90 27.38 -21.19
CA GLU A 144 13.52 26.04 -21.19
C GLU A 144 12.48 24.95 -21.49
N TYR A 145 11.28 25.05 -20.89
CA TYR A 145 10.19 24.11 -21.13
C TYR A 145 9.65 24.19 -22.57
N GLU A 146 9.57 25.39 -23.15
CA GLU A 146 9.21 25.59 -24.55
C GLU A 146 10.22 24.89 -25.49
N GLN A 147 11.52 25.06 -25.24
CA GLN A 147 12.57 24.39 -26.04
C GLN A 147 12.49 22.87 -25.94
N GLU A 148 12.23 22.34 -24.74
CA GLU A 148 12.06 20.89 -24.54
C GLU A 148 10.84 20.36 -25.30
N LEU A 149 9.70 21.05 -25.22
CA LEU A 149 8.49 20.68 -25.95
C LEU A 149 8.70 20.70 -27.46
N GLN A 150 9.38 21.71 -27.99
CA GLN A 150 9.70 21.79 -29.42
C GLN A 150 10.58 20.61 -29.87
N THR A 151 11.56 20.23 -29.04
CA THR A 151 12.45 19.09 -29.32
C THR A 151 11.66 17.78 -29.36
N LYS A 152 10.80 17.52 -28.37
CA LYS A 152 9.95 16.32 -28.34
C LYS A 152 8.95 16.27 -29.50
N LEU A 153 8.40 17.42 -29.89
CA LEU A 153 7.52 17.51 -31.07
C LEU A 153 8.23 17.19 -32.37
N GLN A 154 9.49 17.64 -32.53
CA GLN A 154 10.32 17.27 -33.68
C GLN A 154 10.59 15.77 -33.71
N ASP A 155 10.91 15.17 -32.57
CA ASP A 155 11.18 13.74 -32.46
C ASP A 155 9.95 12.89 -32.83
N VAL A 156 8.78 13.20 -32.24
CA VAL A 156 7.51 12.52 -32.58
C VAL A 156 7.18 12.69 -34.07
N ARG A 157 7.43 13.86 -34.65
CA ARG A 157 7.22 14.11 -36.08
C ARG A 157 8.13 13.24 -36.95
N ASN A 158 9.39 13.05 -36.54
CA ASN A 158 10.33 12.19 -37.23
C ASN A 158 9.89 10.73 -37.15
N GLU A 159 9.53 10.23 -35.97
CA GLU A 159 9.01 8.87 -35.76
C GLU A 159 7.75 8.59 -36.60
N VAL A 160 6.78 9.52 -36.62
CA VAL A 160 5.58 9.40 -37.46
C VAL A 160 5.94 9.38 -38.95
N ARG A 161 6.90 10.20 -39.38
CA ARG A 161 7.40 10.20 -40.76
C ARG A 161 8.06 8.88 -41.11
N GLU A 162 8.87 8.32 -40.22
CA GLU A 162 9.50 7.00 -40.39
C GLU A 162 8.47 5.89 -40.50
N ARG A 163 7.49 5.84 -39.59
CA ARG A 163 6.39 4.86 -39.64
C ARG A 163 5.59 4.95 -40.93
N ARG A 164 5.29 6.17 -41.40
CA ARG A 164 4.59 6.39 -42.68
C ARG A 164 5.44 5.97 -43.89
N GLN A 165 6.76 6.05 -43.80
CA GLN A 165 7.70 5.60 -44.85
C GLN A 165 8.02 4.10 -44.82
N ARG A 166 7.58 3.35 -43.78
CA ARG A 166 7.66 1.88 -43.71
C ARG A 166 6.30 1.22 -44.02
N PRO A 167 5.79 1.20 -45.27
CA PRO A 167 4.45 0.69 -45.56
C PRO A 167 4.29 -0.85 -45.56
N GLY A 168 5.13 -1.66 -44.89
CA GLY A 168 4.88 -3.11 -44.88
C GLY A 168 5.97 -4.05 -44.37
N LYS A 169 6.42 -3.92 -43.12
CA LYS A 169 7.21 -5.00 -42.48
C LYS A 169 6.49 -5.73 -41.34
N GLU A 170 5.50 -5.13 -40.68
CA GLU A 170 4.82 -5.79 -39.54
C GLU A 170 3.86 -6.92 -39.93
N HIS A 171 3.36 -6.97 -41.17
CA HIS A 171 2.50 -8.08 -41.62
C HIS A 171 3.26 -9.31 -42.15
N SER A 172 4.60 -9.30 -42.14
CA SER A 172 5.41 -10.40 -42.69
C SER A 172 6.14 -11.25 -41.64
N GLU A 173 6.11 -10.89 -40.35
CA GLU A 173 6.77 -11.65 -39.26
C GLU A 173 5.79 -12.44 -38.38
N ALA A 174 4.49 -12.42 -38.69
CA ALA A 174 3.45 -13.18 -37.98
C ALA A 174 2.92 -14.38 -38.80
N LYS A 175 3.79 -15.07 -39.54
CA LYS A 175 3.46 -16.36 -40.17
C LYS A 175 4.50 -17.41 -39.85
#